data_AF-A0A4Q5X0J0-F1
#
_entry.id   AF-A0A4Q5X0J0-F1
#
_cell.length_a   1.000
_cell.length_b   1.000
_cell.length_c   1.000
_cell.angle_alpha   90.00
_cell.angle_beta   90.00
_cell.angle_gamma   90.00
#
_symmetry.space_group_name_H-M   'P 1'
#
loop_
_entity.id
_entity.type
_entity.pdbx_description
1 polymer ?
#
loop_
_entity_poly.entity_id
_entity_poly.type
_entity_poly.pdbx_seq_one_letter_code
_entity_poly.pdbx_strand_id
1 'polypeptide(L)'
;MKYQAFISYKHGALPLAQRLSVAMRQYAKPLFTLSPRIFRDEDYLVPEGDLPGLIRNALDTSEFLILLASPAAAASEWVREELQHWCTKLGRGDRMIIVLTDGNIEAEANHQMDWVKSNALPSELAPFVTSLPLYIDMRWATQEADFDLANGEFRRAVNMICARLRGVDPNDMAGVEVRQTRRNVLIRNFGMAAVFAFALVAAASAYLAERERNKAEAALQAESAAKQDAEKQKRVAQSSERVAEDARKSAEASERRARTQEARAIEEAENAKQAAADERAARELAQQEAKKAESGRLASESDRAQAQLLPEDLDLAIKAVESIPTPHAVRTLRSALRRPRPVAVIATGDPNLRGASIVPNGRFVLTYGHKLQLWDASSERYFAELQVSADAAALAADERSLLAAQRGAVARFDLGTGTPELLNEGVDQTAVGSTFTSAGYRGFTRDGTGMGHAWGDAGKPLGSISQLPDELKDVAWSDDGAQIALADANKVRIWDWQTGKDEQLEPTLDGAHITAAAIGPAKTLAVGDDAGYLHLQQVTHSANVTERDKASCVSAFGSEDPPIQWTA
;
A
#
# COMPACT_ATOMS: atom_id res chain seq x y z
N MET A 1 -6.08 26.61 -52.50
CA MET A 1 -5.26 25.71 -51.65
C MET A 1 -4.94 24.47 -52.48
N LYS A 2 -3.71 23.95 -52.47
CA LYS A 2 -3.31 22.85 -53.36
C LYS A 2 -3.56 21.50 -52.69
N TYR A 3 -4.21 20.57 -53.39
CA TYR A 3 -4.38 19.18 -52.94
C TYR A 3 -3.26 18.32 -53.51
N GLN A 4 -2.79 17.34 -52.74
CA GLN A 4 -1.79 16.39 -53.24
C GLN A 4 -2.43 15.36 -54.16
N ALA A 5 -3.63 14.89 -53.83
CA ALA A 5 -4.36 13.92 -54.64
C ALA A 5 -5.87 14.14 -54.59
N PHE A 6 -6.53 13.81 -55.69
CA PHE A 6 -7.98 13.69 -55.84
C PHE A 6 -8.35 12.22 -55.99
N ILE A 7 -9.30 11.71 -55.20
CA ILE A 7 -9.79 10.32 -55.33
C ILE A 7 -11.13 10.33 -56.09
N SER A 8 -11.14 9.75 -57.29
CA SER A 8 -12.33 9.55 -58.11
C SER A 8 -12.84 8.11 -57.97
N TYR A 9 -14.10 7.94 -57.59
CA TYR A 9 -14.71 6.63 -57.33
C TYR A 9 -16.24 6.67 -57.44
N LYS A 10 -16.87 5.49 -57.58
CA LYS A 10 -18.33 5.34 -57.44
C LYS A 10 -18.67 4.89 -56.02
N HIS A 11 -19.87 5.24 -55.53
CA HIS A 11 -20.32 5.03 -54.13
C HIS A 11 -20.07 3.61 -53.57
N GLY A 12 -20.07 2.55 -54.40
CA GLY A 12 -19.76 1.18 -53.96
C GLY A 12 -18.35 0.99 -53.37
N ALA A 13 -17.39 1.87 -53.69
CA ALA A 13 -16.01 1.84 -53.17
C ALA A 13 -15.78 2.81 -52.00
N LEU A 14 -16.86 3.31 -51.38
CA LEU A 14 -16.80 4.31 -50.32
C LEU A 14 -15.92 3.92 -49.12
N PRO A 15 -16.05 2.71 -48.53
CA PRO A 15 -15.24 2.33 -47.37
C PRO A 15 -13.74 2.33 -47.69
N LEU A 16 -13.37 1.84 -48.87
CA LEU A 16 -11.99 1.82 -49.35
C LEU A 16 -11.46 3.24 -49.57
N ALA A 17 -12.22 4.11 -50.24
CA ALA A 17 -11.81 5.50 -50.48
C ALA A 17 -11.53 6.26 -49.17
N GLN A 18 -12.39 6.09 -48.17
CA GLN A 18 -12.21 6.69 -46.84
C GLN A 18 -10.93 6.18 -46.16
N ARG A 19 -10.79 4.86 -46.04
CA ARG A 19 -9.65 4.23 -45.37
C ARG A 19 -8.33 4.52 -46.08
N LEU A 20 -8.33 4.49 -47.41
CA LEU A 20 -7.18 4.84 -48.23
C LEU A 20 -6.73 6.28 -47.98
N SER A 21 -7.67 7.24 -47.93
CA SER A 21 -7.34 8.64 -47.65
C SER A 21 -6.72 8.84 -46.26
N VAL A 22 -7.22 8.14 -45.23
CA VAL A 22 -6.69 8.18 -43.87
C VAL A 22 -5.31 7.53 -43.82
N ALA A 23 -5.16 6.36 -44.42
CA ALA A 23 -3.91 5.62 -44.47
C ALA A 23 -2.82 6.45 -45.13
N MET A 24 -3.09 7.05 -46.29
CA MET A 24 -2.12 7.92 -46.99
C MET A 24 -1.74 9.17 -46.18
N ARG A 25 -2.66 9.72 -45.38
CA ARG A 25 -2.37 10.86 -44.49
C ARG A 25 -1.42 10.48 -43.35
N GLN A 26 -1.42 9.22 -42.92
CA GLN A 26 -0.61 8.72 -41.80
C GLN A 26 0.68 8.02 -42.25
N TYR A 27 0.69 7.45 -43.46
CA TYR A 27 1.75 6.58 -43.94
C TYR A 27 3.08 7.31 -44.09
N ALA A 28 4.11 6.83 -43.38
CA ALA A 28 5.46 7.38 -43.37
C ALA A 28 5.46 8.91 -43.27
N LYS A 29 4.77 9.41 -42.23
CA LYS A 29 4.67 10.83 -41.92
C LYS A 29 5.74 11.24 -40.88
N PRO A 30 6.59 12.25 -41.18
CA PRO A 30 7.49 12.80 -40.18
C PRO A 30 6.73 13.52 -39.07
N LEU A 31 7.23 13.42 -37.83
CA LEU A 31 6.72 14.23 -36.72
C LEU A 31 6.70 15.73 -37.09
N PHE A 32 5.63 16.44 -36.68
CA PHE A 32 5.43 17.88 -36.90
C PHE A 32 5.25 18.36 -38.35
N THR A 33 5.07 17.44 -39.30
CA THR A 33 4.67 17.83 -40.68
C THR A 33 3.16 17.88 -40.81
N LEU A 34 2.65 18.74 -41.70
CA LEU A 34 1.23 18.75 -42.04
C LEU A 34 0.88 17.49 -42.84
N SER A 35 -0.30 16.92 -42.59
CA SER A 35 -0.77 15.79 -43.38
C SER A 35 -1.05 16.23 -44.82
N PRO A 36 -0.79 15.35 -45.81
CA PRO A 36 -1.14 15.66 -47.18
C PRO A 36 -2.64 15.88 -47.32
N ARG A 37 -3.02 16.93 -48.07
CA ARG A 37 -4.42 17.22 -48.35
C ARG A 37 -4.88 16.34 -49.50
N ILE A 38 -5.75 15.40 -49.20
CA ILE A 38 -6.35 14.48 -50.16
C ILE A 38 -7.82 14.86 -50.23
N PHE A 39 -8.29 15.21 -51.42
CA PHE A 39 -9.70 15.52 -51.67
C PHE A 39 -10.43 14.24 -52.06
N ARG A 40 -11.65 14.10 -51.54
CA ARG A 40 -12.58 13.01 -51.81
C ARG A 40 -13.93 13.63 -52.15
N ASP A 41 -14.60 13.08 -53.16
CA ASP A 41 -15.85 13.59 -53.74
C ASP A 41 -16.96 13.90 -52.70
N GLU A 42 -16.95 13.26 -51.53
CA GLU A 42 -17.96 13.45 -50.47
C GLU A 42 -17.52 14.27 -49.24
N ASP A 43 -16.28 14.78 -49.18
CA ASP A 43 -15.81 15.54 -48.00
C ASP A 43 -16.50 16.93 -47.85
N TYR A 44 -17.35 17.35 -48.79
CA TYR A 44 -18.03 18.65 -48.78
C TYR A 44 -19.49 18.60 -49.25
N LEU A 45 -20.34 17.75 -48.66
CA LEU A 45 -21.79 18.00 -48.64
C LEU A 45 -22.10 19.13 -47.64
N VAL A 46 -21.69 20.36 -47.97
CA VAL A 46 -22.26 21.57 -47.34
C VAL A 46 -23.57 21.86 -48.08
N PRO A 47 -24.73 21.96 -47.40
CA PRO A 47 -26.04 22.07 -48.06
C PRO A 47 -26.28 23.32 -48.93
N GLU A 48 -25.33 24.26 -49.07
CA GLU A 48 -25.56 25.59 -49.65
C GLU A 48 -24.45 26.07 -50.62
N GLY A 49 -23.88 25.19 -51.46
CA GLY A 49 -22.84 25.60 -52.44
C GLY A 49 -22.94 24.92 -53.81
N ASP A 50 -22.33 25.56 -54.83
CA ASP A 50 -22.10 25.00 -56.17
C ASP A 50 -21.14 23.80 -56.10
N LEU A 51 -21.69 22.64 -55.75
CA LEU A 51 -20.96 21.38 -55.58
C LEU A 51 -20.15 20.99 -56.83
N PRO A 52 -20.68 21.09 -58.07
CA PRO A 52 -19.88 20.88 -59.27
C PRO A 52 -18.68 21.83 -59.41
N GLY A 53 -18.84 23.10 -59.03
CA GLY A 53 -17.75 24.09 -59.05
C GLY A 53 -16.64 23.76 -58.04
N LEU A 54 -17.00 23.29 -56.85
CA LEU A 54 -16.04 22.86 -55.82
C LEU A 54 -15.23 21.64 -56.25
N ILE A 55 -15.88 20.62 -56.82
CA ILE A 55 -15.22 19.39 -57.28
C ILE A 55 -14.27 19.71 -58.45
N ARG A 56 -14.71 20.51 -59.42
CA ARG A 56 -13.84 20.96 -60.53
C ARG A 56 -12.63 21.76 -60.03
N ASN A 57 -12.82 22.65 -59.05
CA ASN A 57 -11.71 23.39 -58.45
C ASN A 57 -10.74 22.46 -57.69
N ALA A 58 -11.28 21.50 -56.92
CA ALA A 58 -10.46 20.51 -56.24
C ALA A 58 -9.67 19.64 -57.24
N LEU A 59 -10.28 19.26 -58.35
CA LEU A 59 -9.64 18.54 -59.45
C LEU A 59 -8.52 19.39 -60.10
N ASP A 60 -8.79 20.66 -60.43
CA ASP A 60 -7.82 21.58 -61.04
C ASP A 60 -6.59 21.82 -60.13
N THR A 61 -6.83 21.92 -58.83
CA THR A 61 -5.81 22.19 -57.80
C THR A 61 -5.13 20.94 -57.25
N SER A 62 -5.53 19.73 -57.70
CA SER A 62 -4.91 18.46 -57.31
C SER A 62 -3.70 18.13 -58.18
N GLU A 63 -2.66 17.59 -57.55
CA GLU A 63 -1.43 17.22 -58.25
C GLU A 63 -1.51 15.83 -58.92
N PHE A 64 -2.19 14.89 -58.28
CA PHE A 64 -2.41 13.53 -58.76
C PHE A 64 -3.91 13.19 -58.74
N LEU A 65 -4.32 12.27 -59.62
CA LEU A 65 -5.64 11.66 -59.61
C LEU A 65 -5.51 10.17 -59.28
N ILE A 66 -6.25 9.71 -58.29
CA ILE A 66 -6.34 8.30 -57.90
C ILE A 66 -7.72 7.81 -58.32
N LEU A 67 -7.75 6.88 -59.28
CA LEU A 67 -8.97 6.27 -59.77
C LEU A 67 -9.19 4.92 -59.08
N LEU A 68 -10.31 4.76 -58.37
CA LEU A 68 -10.77 3.45 -57.92
C LEU A 68 -11.55 2.78 -59.07
N ALA A 69 -10.81 2.04 -59.89
CA ALA A 69 -11.28 1.43 -61.13
C ALA A 69 -12.16 0.21 -60.84
N SER A 70 -13.37 0.25 -61.38
CA SER A 70 -14.37 -0.81 -61.36
C SER A 70 -15.31 -0.66 -62.56
N PRO A 71 -16.04 -1.71 -62.96
CA PRO A 71 -17.04 -1.60 -64.02
C PRO A 71 -18.10 -0.53 -63.71
N ALA A 72 -18.49 -0.39 -62.43
CA ALA A 72 -19.42 0.64 -61.98
C ALA A 72 -18.84 2.07 -62.09
N ALA A 73 -17.54 2.24 -61.83
CA ALA A 73 -16.86 3.52 -62.02
C ALA A 73 -16.71 3.87 -63.51
N ALA A 74 -16.37 2.88 -64.35
CA ALA A 74 -16.26 3.06 -65.80
C ALA A 74 -17.58 3.48 -66.47
N ALA A 75 -18.70 2.94 -65.99
CA ALA A 75 -20.04 3.30 -66.45
C ALA A 75 -20.54 4.65 -65.93
N SER A 76 -19.90 5.26 -64.93
CA SER A 76 -20.37 6.48 -64.28
C SER A 76 -20.05 7.72 -65.12
N GLU A 77 -21.08 8.49 -65.47
CA GLU A 77 -20.95 9.76 -66.22
C GLU A 77 -20.02 10.75 -65.51
N TRP A 78 -20.17 10.91 -64.19
CA TRP A 78 -19.33 11.80 -63.39
C TRP A 78 -17.84 11.46 -63.43
N VAL A 79 -17.49 10.19 -63.20
CA VAL A 79 -16.11 9.71 -63.25
C VAL A 79 -15.53 9.90 -64.65
N ARG A 80 -16.34 9.68 -65.69
CA ARG A 80 -15.94 9.91 -67.08
C ARG A 80 -15.65 11.39 -67.36
N GLU A 81 -16.50 12.31 -66.90
CA GLU A 81 -16.26 13.76 -67.01
C GLU A 81 -14.96 14.18 -66.30
N GLU A 82 -14.74 13.70 -65.07
CA GLU A 82 -13.52 13.99 -64.31
C GLU A 82 -12.26 13.49 -65.03
N LEU A 83 -12.30 12.26 -65.54
CA LEU A 83 -11.21 11.63 -66.28
C LEU A 83 -10.93 12.35 -67.60
N GLN A 84 -11.99 12.73 -68.32
CA GLN A 84 -11.87 13.48 -69.58
C GLN A 84 -11.29 14.87 -69.32
N HIS A 85 -11.74 15.56 -68.27
CA HIS A 85 -11.20 16.86 -67.87
C HIS A 85 -9.72 16.75 -67.46
N TRP A 86 -9.36 15.73 -66.68
CA TRP A 86 -7.99 15.47 -66.26
C TRP A 86 -7.04 15.19 -67.43
N CYS A 87 -7.47 14.34 -68.37
CA CYS A 87 -6.62 13.94 -69.50
C CYS A 87 -6.59 14.99 -70.61
N THR A 88 -7.74 15.57 -70.96
CA THR A 88 -7.88 16.48 -72.11
C THR A 88 -7.55 17.91 -71.76
N LYS A 89 -8.13 18.43 -70.66
CA LYS A 89 -8.01 19.85 -70.30
C LYS A 89 -6.74 20.14 -69.48
N LEU A 90 -6.45 19.29 -68.49
CA LEU A 90 -5.27 19.45 -67.65
C LEU A 90 -4.01 18.82 -68.25
N GLY A 91 -4.16 17.84 -69.16
CA GLY A 91 -3.03 17.16 -69.80
C GLY A 91 -2.18 16.32 -68.84
N ARG A 92 -2.76 15.87 -67.71
CA ARG A 92 -2.03 15.22 -66.59
C ARG A 92 -2.21 13.69 -66.56
N GLY A 93 -2.43 13.06 -67.71
CA GLY A 93 -2.66 11.61 -67.78
C GLY A 93 -1.54 10.76 -67.14
N ASP A 94 -0.30 11.25 -67.16
CA ASP A 94 0.88 10.65 -66.54
C ASP A 94 0.89 10.70 -64.99
N ARG A 95 0.05 11.55 -64.40
CA ARG A 95 -0.12 11.72 -62.94
C ARG A 95 -1.38 11.04 -62.41
N MET A 96 -1.92 10.11 -63.19
CA MET A 96 -3.02 9.24 -62.78
C MET A 96 -2.48 7.95 -62.16
N ILE A 97 -3.09 7.54 -61.05
CA ILE A 97 -2.81 6.28 -60.36
C ILE A 97 -4.09 5.45 -60.42
N ILE A 98 -4.00 4.27 -61.02
CA ILE A 98 -5.13 3.36 -61.17
C ILE A 98 -5.09 2.30 -60.06
N VAL A 99 -6.16 2.20 -59.29
CA VAL A 99 -6.35 1.20 -58.25
C VAL A 99 -7.52 0.33 -58.67
N LEU A 100 -7.27 -0.92 -59.03
CA LEU A 100 -8.29 -1.86 -59.49
C LEU A 100 -9.00 -2.45 -58.27
N THR A 101 -10.28 -2.11 -58.10
CA THR A 101 -11.10 -2.56 -56.97
C THR A 101 -12.07 -3.66 -57.36
N ASP A 102 -12.51 -3.69 -58.62
CA ASP A 102 -13.39 -4.72 -59.17
C ASP A 102 -13.23 -4.78 -60.71
N GLY A 103 -13.67 -5.87 -61.34
CA GLY A 103 -13.56 -6.10 -62.77
C GLY A 103 -12.18 -6.59 -63.21
N ASN A 104 -11.86 -6.33 -64.47
CA ASN A 104 -10.66 -6.82 -65.12
C ASN A 104 -9.98 -5.76 -65.99
N ILE A 105 -8.65 -5.82 -65.99
CA ILE A 105 -7.76 -5.04 -66.86
C ILE A 105 -6.82 -6.06 -67.49
N GLU A 106 -6.95 -6.26 -68.80
CA GLU A 106 -6.13 -7.18 -69.58
C GLU A 106 -5.14 -6.40 -70.44
N ALA A 107 -3.91 -6.91 -70.51
CA ALA A 107 -2.89 -6.38 -71.39
C ALA A 107 -2.52 -7.45 -72.43
N GLU A 108 -2.29 -6.98 -73.66
CA GLU A 108 -1.70 -7.79 -74.72
C GLU A 108 -0.21 -8.05 -74.44
N ALA A 109 0.40 -9.02 -75.16
CA ALA A 109 1.81 -9.38 -75.00
C ALA A 109 2.80 -8.22 -75.26
N ASN A 110 2.36 -7.19 -75.98
CA ASN A 110 3.11 -5.96 -76.26
C ASN A 110 2.94 -4.88 -75.17
N HIS A 111 2.32 -5.20 -74.02
CA HIS A 111 1.99 -4.29 -72.91
C HIS A 111 1.01 -3.16 -73.28
N GLN A 112 0.30 -3.29 -74.41
CA GLN A 112 -0.84 -2.45 -74.75
C GLN A 112 -2.11 -2.99 -74.09
N MET A 113 -3.02 -2.10 -73.73
CA MET A 113 -4.25 -2.47 -73.03
C MET A 113 -5.30 -3.03 -74.00
N ASP A 114 -5.85 -4.20 -73.69
CA ASP A 114 -6.97 -4.79 -74.44
C ASP A 114 -8.27 -4.14 -73.95
N TRP A 115 -8.70 -3.08 -74.63
CA TRP A 115 -9.92 -2.33 -74.31
C TRP A 115 -11.21 -3.12 -74.53
N VAL A 116 -11.16 -4.26 -75.23
CA VAL A 116 -12.32 -5.13 -75.42
C VAL A 116 -12.53 -6.04 -74.22
N LYS A 117 -11.45 -6.55 -73.63
CA LYS A 117 -11.49 -7.42 -72.45
C LYS A 117 -11.43 -6.67 -71.12
N SER A 118 -10.97 -5.43 -71.13
CA SER A 118 -10.89 -4.58 -69.93
C SER A 118 -12.21 -3.84 -69.70
N ASN A 119 -12.83 -4.06 -68.54
CA ASN A 119 -14.11 -3.44 -68.20
C ASN A 119 -14.04 -2.45 -67.03
N ALA A 120 -12.89 -2.31 -66.38
CA ALA A 120 -12.72 -1.45 -65.21
C ALA A 120 -12.38 0.02 -65.53
N LEU A 121 -12.05 0.34 -66.78
CA LEU A 121 -11.75 1.69 -67.25
C LEU A 121 -12.69 2.11 -68.40
N PRO A 122 -13.10 3.40 -68.49
CA PRO A 122 -13.83 3.91 -69.64
C PRO A 122 -13.01 3.80 -70.94
N SER A 123 -13.63 3.34 -72.03
CA SER A 123 -13.01 3.22 -73.35
C SER A 123 -12.47 4.56 -73.90
N GLU A 124 -13.01 5.67 -73.44
CA GLU A 124 -12.63 7.04 -73.77
C GLU A 124 -11.21 7.39 -73.32
N LEU A 125 -10.63 6.60 -72.41
CA LEU A 125 -9.25 6.75 -71.97
C LEU A 125 -8.22 6.11 -72.92
N ALA A 126 -8.66 5.33 -73.93
CA ALA A 126 -7.77 4.67 -74.88
C ALA A 126 -6.72 5.58 -75.54
N PRO A 127 -7.01 6.85 -75.91
CA PRO A 127 -6.01 7.74 -76.48
C PRO A 127 -4.93 8.20 -75.49
N PHE A 128 -5.24 8.18 -74.20
CA PHE A 128 -4.38 8.75 -73.14
C PHE A 128 -3.58 7.68 -72.39
N VAL A 129 -4.05 6.44 -72.39
CA VAL A 129 -3.43 5.31 -71.72
C VAL A 129 -2.94 4.30 -72.76
N THR A 130 -1.77 4.58 -73.34
CA THR A 130 -1.24 3.82 -74.50
C THR A 130 -0.48 2.56 -74.09
N SER A 131 0.18 2.58 -72.93
CA SER A 131 0.87 1.44 -72.31
C SER A 131 0.25 1.20 -70.95
N LEU A 132 0.10 -0.07 -70.54
CA LEU A 132 -0.46 -0.43 -69.25
C LEU A 132 0.27 0.37 -68.12
N PRO A 133 -0.38 1.36 -67.49
CA PRO A 133 0.20 2.01 -66.34
C PRO A 133 0.25 0.96 -65.23
N LEU A 134 1.29 0.97 -64.40
CA LEU A 134 1.35 0.11 -63.22
C LEU A 134 0.11 0.39 -62.36
N TYR A 135 -0.92 -0.47 -62.48
CA TYR A 135 -2.11 -0.39 -61.68
C TYR A 135 -1.90 -1.21 -60.42
N ILE A 136 -2.62 -0.83 -59.36
CA ILE A 136 -2.53 -1.48 -58.06
C ILE A 136 -3.75 -2.36 -57.93
N ASP A 137 -3.56 -3.68 -57.92
CA ASP A 137 -4.64 -4.65 -57.73
C ASP A 137 -5.05 -4.70 -56.24
N MET A 138 -6.28 -4.28 -55.96
CA MET A 138 -6.91 -4.32 -54.64
C MET A 138 -8.23 -5.11 -54.66
N ARG A 139 -8.49 -5.93 -55.68
CA ARG A 139 -9.71 -6.76 -55.78
C ARG A 139 -9.85 -7.76 -54.63
N TRP A 140 -8.73 -8.11 -54.00
CA TRP A 140 -8.68 -8.98 -52.83
C TRP A 140 -9.28 -8.32 -51.58
N ALA A 141 -9.29 -6.98 -51.50
CA ALA A 141 -9.72 -6.23 -50.33
C ALA A 141 -11.24 -5.98 -50.39
N THR A 142 -12.01 -6.94 -49.90
CA THR A 142 -13.48 -6.94 -49.99
C THR A 142 -14.16 -6.56 -48.67
N GLN A 143 -13.47 -6.72 -47.54
CA GLN A 143 -13.99 -6.44 -46.21
C GLN A 143 -13.33 -5.21 -45.60
N GLU A 144 -14.01 -4.56 -44.64
CA GLU A 144 -13.43 -3.39 -43.97
C GLU A 144 -12.14 -3.70 -43.19
N ALA A 145 -12.00 -4.93 -42.69
CA ALA A 145 -10.80 -5.39 -42.00
C ALA A 145 -9.56 -5.45 -42.92
N ASP A 146 -9.77 -5.54 -44.24
CA ASP A 146 -8.69 -5.57 -45.22
C ASP A 146 -8.05 -4.18 -45.40
N PHE A 147 -8.76 -3.11 -45.04
CA PHE A 147 -8.35 -1.71 -45.24
C PHE A 147 -7.53 -1.15 -44.06
N ASP A 148 -6.63 -1.97 -43.49
CA ASP A 148 -5.77 -1.60 -42.37
C ASP A 148 -4.28 -1.64 -42.77
N LEU A 149 -3.50 -0.68 -42.28
CA LEU A 149 -2.04 -0.67 -42.42
C LEU A 149 -1.36 -1.85 -41.71
N ALA A 150 -2.06 -2.53 -40.80
CA ALA A 150 -1.62 -3.80 -40.23
C ALA A 150 -1.62 -4.93 -41.28
N ASN A 151 -2.48 -4.86 -42.31
CA ASN A 151 -2.49 -5.82 -43.40
C ASN A 151 -1.33 -5.54 -44.36
N GLY A 152 -0.47 -6.54 -44.58
CA GLY A 152 0.73 -6.43 -45.41
C GLY A 152 0.45 -6.04 -46.86
N GLU A 153 -0.63 -6.56 -47.46
CA GLU A 153 -1.00 -6.28 -48.85
C GLU A 153 -1.58 -4.87 -49.00
N PHE A 154 -2.44 -4.43 -48.06
CA PHE A 154 -2.97 -3.06 -48.04
C PHE A 154 -1.85 -2.05 -47.83
N ARG A 155 -0.94 -2.32 -46.89
CA ARG A 155 0.24 -1.49 -46.64
C ARG A 155 1.14 -1.40 -47.87
N ARG A 156 1.31 -2.48 -48.63
CA ARG A 156 2.06 -2.47 -49.91
C ARG A 156 1.38 -1.59 -50.95
N ALA A 157 0.06 -1.69 -51.10
CA ALA A 157 -0.73 -0.83 -51.99
C ALA A 157 -0.58 0.66 -51.62
N VAL A 158 -0.77 1.00 -50.34
CA VAL A 158 -0.59 2.37 -49.84
C VAL A 158 0.85 2.86 -50.05
N ASN A 159 1.85 2.01 -49.83
CA ASN A 159 3.25 2.35 -50.09
C ASN A 159 3.50 2.73 -51.55
N MET A 160 3.00 1.94 -52.51
CA MET A 160 3.15 2.23 -53.93
C MET A 160 2.50 3.57 -54.32
N ILE A 161 1.30 3.85 -53.79
CA ILE A 161 0.60 5.12 -54.01
C ILE A 161 1.42 6.28 -53.42
N CYS A 162 1.81 6.18 -52.15
CA CYS A 162 2.56 7.24 -51.47
C CYS A 162 3.96 7.46 -52.08
N ALA A 163 4.61 6.40 -52.56
CA ALA A 163 5.88 6.47 -53.28
C ALA A 163 5.73 7.31 -54.56
N ARG A 164 4.69 7.03 -55.35
CA ARG A 164 4.38 7.81 -56.56
C ARG A 164 4.04 9.26 -56.25
N LEU A 165 3.23 9.52 -55.23
CA LEU A 165 2.86 10.88 -54.79
C LEU A 165 4.06 11.71 -54.30
N ARG A 166 5.11 11.06 -53.80
CA ARG A 166 6.32 11.70 -53.26
C ARG A 166 7.49 11.67 -54.24
N GLY A 167 7.36 10.99 -55.39
CA GLY A 167 8.42 10.83 -56.37
C GLY A 167 9.60 9.98 -55.89
N VAL A 168 9.34 8.98 -55.03
CA VAL A 168 10.35 8.08 -54.45
C VAL A 168 10.10 6.66 -54.97
N ASP A 169 11.14 5.83 -55.07
CA ASP A 169 10.98 4.41 -55.40
C ASP A 169 10.18 3.67 -54.31
N PRO A 170 9.26 2.76 -54.65
CA PRO A 170 8.50 1.99 -53.66
C PRO A 170 9.37 1.23 -52.64
N ASN A 171 10.54 0.71 -53.03
CA ASN A 171 11.43 0.00 -52.11
C ASN A 171 12.10 0.97 -51.12
N ASP A 172 12.53 2.14 -51.61
CA ASP A 172 13.09 3.18 -50.75
C ASP A 172 12.03 3.75 -49.79
N MET A 173 10.79 3.88 -50.26
CA MET A 173 9.65 4.37 -49.48
C MET A 173 9.32 3.45 -48.30
N ALA A 174 9.40 2.12 -48.50
CA ALA A 174 9.23 1.15 -47.40
C ALA A 174 10.31 1.34 -46.31
N GLY A 175 11.56 1.61 -46.72
CA GLY A 175 12.64 1.95 -45.79
C GLY A 175 12.41 3.29 -45.06
N VAL A 176 11.81 4.28 -45.73
CA VAL A 176 11.40 5.55 -45.11
C VAL A 176 10.31 5.33 -44.06
N GLU A 177 9.33 4.48 -44.33
CA GLU A 177 8.27 4.14 -43.37
C GLU A 177 8.83 3.55 -42.07
N VAL A 178 9.70 2.53 -42.18
CA VAL A 178 10.33 1.89 -41.01
C VAL A 178 11.18 2.88 -40.21
N ARG A 179 11.96 3.73 -40.89
CA ARG A 179 12.80 4.74 -40.22
C ARG A 179 11.96 5.78 -39.49
N GLN A 180 10.90 6.29 -40.13
CA GLN A 180 10.07 7.32 -39.53
C GLN A 180 9.22 6.78 -38.39
N THR A 181 8.63 5.60 -38.53
CA THR A 181 7.87 4.96 -37.44
C THR A 181 8.75 4.72 -36.22
N ARG A 182 9.95 4.14 -36.40
CA ARG A 182 10.92 3.95 -35.29
C ARG A 182 11.31 5.27 -34.63
N ARG A 183 11.65 6.29 -35.42
CA ARG A 183 12.02 7.61 -34.88
C ARG A 183 10.86 8.24 -34.10
N ASN A 184 9.65 8.15 -34.63
CA ASN A 184 8.46 8.71 -33.98
C ASN A 184 8.15 8.00 -32.65
N VAL A 185 8.30 6.68 -32.59
CA VAL A 185 8.16 5.90 -31.36
C VAL A 185 9.23 6.27 -30.33
N LEU A 186 10.49 6.43 -30.75
CA LEU A 186 11.57 6.86 -29.85
C LEU A 186 11.32 8.25 -29.27
N ILE A 187 10.93 9.22 -30.10
CA ILE A 187 10.63 10.59 -29.64
C ILE A 187 9.43 10.59 -28.68
N ARG A 188 8.37 9.83 -29.00
CA ARG A 188 7.21 9.68 -28.11
C ARG A 188 7.62 9.11 -26.75
N ASN A 189 8.38 8.02 -26.75
CA ASN A 189 8.82 7.37 -25.52
C ASN A 189 9.74 8.28 -24.69
N PHE A 190 10.64 9.02 -25.33
CA PHE A 190 11.49 10.01 -24.66
C PHE A 190 10.66 11.16 -24.07
N GLY A 191 9.68 11.68 -24.80
CA GLY A 191 8.77 12.71 -24.32
C GLY A 191 7.96 12.25 -23.09
N MET A 192 7.43 11.03 -23.11
CA MET A 192 6.72 10.45 -21.96
C MET A 192 7.65 10.28 -20.75
N ALA A 193 8.87 9.79 -20.95
CA ALA A 193 9.85 9.65 -19.88
C ALA A 193 10.24 10.99 -19.26
N ALA A 194 10.41 12.04 -20.08
CA ALA A 194 10.71 13.38 -19.60
C ALA A 194 9.56 13.97 -18.75
N VAL A 195 8.32 13.84 -19.21
CA VAL A 195 7.13 14.29 -18.44
C VAL A 195 7.03 13.54 -17.11
N PHE A 196 7.25 12.22 -17.11
CA PHE A 196 7.24 11.41 -15.90
C PHE A 196 8.35 11.83 -14.92
N ALA A 197 9.57 12.06 -15.42
CA ALA A 197 10.68 12.56 -14.60
C ALA A 197 10.36 13.93 -13.98
N PHE A 198 9.78 14.86 -14.73
CA PHE A 198 9.34 16.15 -14.19
C PHE A 198 8.26 16.00 -13.12
N ALA A 199 7.31 15.08 -13.30
CA ALA A 199 6.28 14.80 -12.32
C ALA A 199 6.88 14.24 -11.01
N LEU A 200 7.86 13.33 -11.10
CA LEU A 200 8.57 12.81 -9.92
C LEU A 200 9.35 13.90 -9.19
N VAL A 201 10.05 14.78 -9.91
CA VAL A 201 10.76 15.92 -9.31
C VAL A 201 9.77 16.87 -8.60
N ALA A 202 8.64 17.16 -9.23
CA ALA A 202 7.59 17.98 -8.64
C ALA A 202 7.02 17.34 -7.37
N ALA A 203 6.71 16.04 -7.40
CA ALA A 203 6.21 15.30 -6.24
C ALA A 203 7.23 15.26 -5.09
N ALA A 204 8.51 15.00 -5.38
CA ALA A 204 9.58 15.02 -4.39
C ALA A 204 9.75 16.42 -3.77
N SER A 205 9.69 17.48 -4.58
CA SER A 205 9.78 18.85 -4.08
C SER A 205 8.60 19.23 -3.17
N ALA A 206 7.38 18.81 -3.52
CA ALA A 206 6.20 19.02 -2.69
C ALA A 206 6.30 18.25 -1.37
N TYR A 207 6.76 17.00 -1.40
CA TYR A 207 6.99 16.20 -0.20
C TYR A 207 8.02 16.81 0.75
N LEU A 208 9.14 17.30 0.21
CA LEU A 208 10.17 17.97 1.01
C LEU A 208 9.64 19.27 1.64
N ALA A 209 8.88 20.07 0.89
CA ALA A 209 8.27 21.30 1.40
C ALA A 209 7.27 21.03 2.54
N GLU A 210 6.44 19.99 2.40
CA GLU A 210 5.47 19.61 3.45
C GLU A 210 6.18 19.09 4.71
N ARG A 211 7.28 18.35 4.53
CA ARG A 211 8.10 17.88 5.65
C ARG A 211 8.76 19.03 6.42
N GLU A 212 9.25 20.05 5.72
CA GLU A 212 9.80 21.26 6.36
C GLU A 212 8.72 22.05 7.10
N ARG A 213 7.54 22.19 6.49
CA ARG A 213 6.37 22.83 7.11
C ARG A 213 5.95 22.13 8.40
N ASN A 214 5.79 20.82 8.38
CA ASN A 214 5.40 20.03 9.56
C ASN A 214 6.42 20.12 10.70
N LYS A 215 7.72 20.17 10.38
CA LYS A 215 8.77 20.42 11.39
C LYS A 215 8.66 21.81 12.00
N ALA A 216 8.41 22.83 11.19
CA ALA A 216 8.25 24.20 11.67
C ALA A 216 7.00 24.35 12.56
N GLU A 217 5.87 23.74 12.17
CA GLU A 217 4.64 23.72 12.97
C GLU A 217 4.83 22.97 14.29
N ALA A 218 5.50 21.81 14.28
CA ALA A 218 5.83 21.08 15.50
C ALA A 218 6.75 21.87 16.45
N ALA A 219 7.73 22.61 15.91
CA ALA A 219 8.61 23.47 16.70
C ALA A 219 7.84 24.63 17.37
N LEU A 220 6.91 25.26 16.64
CA LEU A 220 6.04 26.30 17.18
C LEU A 220 5.12 25.77 18.28
N GLN A 221 4.55 24.57 18.09
CA GLN A 221 3.72 23.91 19.11
C GLN A 221 4.53 23.58 20.37
N ALA A 222 5.74 23.04 20.22
CA ALA A 222 6.63 22.74 21.33
C ALA A 222 7.01 24.00 22.12
N GLU A 223 7.29 25.12 21.43
CA GLU A 223 7.54 26.40 22.08
C GLU A 223 6.31 26.89 22.86
N SER A 224 5.10 26.74 22.29
CA SER A 224 3.86 27.12 22.96
C SER A 224 3.57 26.26 24.20
N ALA A 225 3.84 24.95 24.12
CA ALA A 225 3.66 24.02 25.22
C ALA A 225 4.67 24.30 26.35
N ALA A 226 5.94 24.55 26.00
CA ALA A 226 6.97 24.93 26.96
C ALA A 226 6.61 26.23 27.70
N LYS A 227 6.04 27.23 27.00
CA LYS A 227 5.54 28.47 27.61
C LYS A 227 4.40 28.20 28.58
N GLN A 228 3.42 27.37 28.22
CA GLN A 228 2.31 27.01 29.09
C GLN A 228 2.77 26.23 30.33
N ASP A 229 3.71 25.31 30.18
CA ASP A 229 4.23 24.52 31.30
C ASP A 229 5.09 25.37 32.24
N ALA A 230 5.87 26.30 31.71
CA ALA A 230 6.57 27.30 32.53
C ALA A 230 5.58 28.17 33.33
N GLU A 231 4.45 28.55 32.72
CA GLU A 231 3.40 29.31 33.43
C GLU A 231 2.70 28.46 34.51
N LYS A 232 2.40 27.19 34.23
CA LYS A 232 1.86 26.24 35.23
C LYS A 232 2.83 26.05 36.40
N GLN A 233 4.11 25.83 36.12
CA GLN A 233 5.15 25.70 37.15
C GLN A 233 5.23 26.97 38.01
N LYS A 234 5.16 28.15 37.39
CA LYS A 234 5.13 29.42 38.13
C LYS A 234 3.90 29.53 39.04
N ARG A 235 2.71 29.11 38.58
CA ARG A 235 1.49 29.08 39.41
C ARG A 235 1.59 28.08 40.57
N VAL A 236 2.15 26.89 40.31
CA VAL A 236 2.38 25.88 41.36
C VAL A 236 3.37 26.43 42.40
N ALA A 237 4.48 27.04 41.97
CA ALA A 237 5.45 27.66 42.87
C ALA A 237 4.80 28.75 43.74
N GLN A 238 4.03 29.66 43.14
CA GLN A 238 3.29 30.69 43.88
C GLN A 238 2.26 30.11 44.86
N SER A 239 1.58 29.02 44.49
CA SER A 239 0.64 28.35 45.39
C SER A 239 1.35 27.66 46.56
N SER A 240 2.52 27.04 46.31
CA SER A 240 3.34 26.41 47.35
C SER A 240 3.91 27.44 48.33
N GLU A 241 4.28 28.63 47.84
CA GLU A 241 4.77 29.73 48.67
C GLU A 241 3.66 30.24 49.60
N ARG A 242 2.43 30.41 49.08
CA ARG A 242 1.26 30.79 49.91
C ARG A 242 0.95 29.73 50.97
N VAL A 243 0.97 28.45 50.61
CA VAL A 243 0.75 27.36 51.57
C VAL A 243 1.85 27.34 52.63
N ALA A 244 3.11 27.58 52.26
CA ALA A 244 4.22 27.67 53.21
C ALA A 244 4.09 28.89 54.16
N GLU A 245 3.63 30.04 53.67
CA GLU A 245 3.33 31.20 54.51
C GLU A 245 2.19 30.94 55.50
N ASP A 246 1.10 30.32 55.05
CA ASP A 246 -0.04 29.98 55.91
C ASP A 246 0.34 28.90 56.95
N ALA A 247 1.18 27.94 56.57
CA ALA A 247 1.76 26.96 57.48
C ALA A 247 2.64 27.64 58.55
N ARG A 248 3.45 28.65 58.18
CA ARG A 248 4.23 29.44 59.15
C ARG A 248 3.33 30.20 60.12
N LYS A 249 2.32 30.91 59.62
CA LYS A 249 1.38 31.67 60.47
C LYS A 249 0.61 30.75 61.44
N SER A 250 0.21 29.57 60.97
CA SER A 250 -0.48 28.59 61.83
C SER A 250 0.45 27.95 62.87
N ALA A 251 1.72 27.72 62.53
CA ALA A 251 2.74 27.27 63.49
C ALA A 251 3.06 28.34 64.54
N GLU A 252 3.19 29.61 64.16
CA GLU A 252 3.38 30.72 65.12
C GLU A 252 2.16 30.87 66.04
N ALA A 253 0.95 30.66 65.51
CA ALA A 253 -0.27 30.68 66.30
C ALA A 253 -0.38 29.49 67.26
N SER A 254 0.08 28.29 66.86
CA SER A 254 0.10 27.11 67.74
C SER A 254 1.15 27.26 68.85
N GLU A 255 2.34 27.80 68.56
CA GLU A 255 3.35 28.13 69.57
C GLU A 255 2.83 29.17 70.57
N ARG A 256 2.17 30.23 70.09
CA ARG A 256 1.54 31.22 70.98
C ARG A 256 0.50 30.57 71.89
N ARG A 257 -0.37 29.71 71.35
CA ARG A 257 -1.37 28.98 72.14
C ARG A 257 -0.73 28.07 73.19
N ALA A 258 0.34 27.36 72.83
CA ALA A 258 1.09 26.50 73.75
C ALA A 258 1.71 27.32 74.89
N ARG A 259 2.35 28.46 74.60
CA ARG A 259 2.89 29.36 75.64
C ARG A 259 1.80 29.92 76.56
N THR A 260 0.64 30.28 76.01
CA THR A 260 -0.48 30.76 76.84
C THR A 260 -1.06 29.64 77.69
N GLN A 261 -1.11 28.41 77.19
CA GLN A 261 -1.52 27.23 77.96
C GLN A 261 -0.51 26.90 79.06
N GLU A 262 0.79 26.97 78.79
CA GLU A 262 1.84 26.78 79.81
C GLU A 262 1.74 27.84 80.90
N ALA A 263 1.56 29.12 80.55
CA ALA A 263 1.39 30.19 81.53
C ALA A 263 0.15 29.99 82.41
N ARG A 264 -0.99 29.58 81.80
CA ARG A 264 -2.21 29.23 82.54
C ARG A 264 -2.01 28.01 83.43
N ALA A 265 -1.31 26.98 82.95
CA ALA A 265 -1.01 25.78 83.74
C ALA A 265 -0.08 26.09 84.93
N ILE A 266 0.85 27.02 84.77
CA ILE A 266 1.71 27.50 85.87
C ILE A 266 0.88 28.28 86.89
N GLU A 267 0.00 29.19 86.45
CA GLU A 267 -0.91 29.95 87.30
C GLU A 267 -1.90 29.04 88.03
N GLU A 268 -2.51 28.08 87.33
CA GLU A 268 -3.37 27.05 87.92
C GLU A 268 -2.60 26.16 88.90
N ALA A 269 -1.34 25.81 88.61
CA ALA A 269 -0.50 25.05 89.54
C ALA A 269 -0.10 25.85 90.78
N GLU A 270 0.12 27.17 90.68
CA GLU A 270 0.35 28.03 91.84
C GLU A 270 -0.92 28.20 92.68
N ASN A 271 -2.06 28.45 92.04
CA ASN A 271 -3.37 28.51 92.70
C ASN A 271 -3.71 27.17 93.36
N ALA A 272 -3.41 26.04 92.70
CA ALA A 272 -3.59 24.71 93.27
C ALA A 272 -2.61 24.43 94.41
N LYS A 273 -1.39 24.98 94.39
CA LYS A 273 -0.45 24.90 95.53
C LYS A 273 -0.93 25.71 96.72
N GLN A 274 -1.49 26.90 96.50
CA GLN A 274 -2.11 27.71 97.56
C GLN A 274 -3.37 27.03 98.11
N ALA A 275 -4.27 26.59 97.25
CA ALA A 275 -5.44 25.82 97.65
C ALA A 275 -5.06 24.51 98.36
N ALA A 276 -3.98 23.83 97.95
CA ALA A 276 -3.47 22.65 98.63
C ALA A 276 -2.72 22.99 99.93
N ALA A 277 -2.17 24.18 100.10
CA ALA A 277 -1.60 24.65 101.36
C ALA A 277 -2.71 25.00 102.36
N ASP A 278 -3.77 25.66 101.89
CA ASP A 278 -4.99 25.94 102.65
C ASP A 278 -5.74 24.64 102.99
N GLU A 279 -5.83 23.71 102.03
CA GLU A 279 -6.38 22.38 102.24
C GLU A 279 -5.45 21.55 103.13
N ARG A 280 -4.12 21.70 103.11
CA ARG A 280 -3.21 21.06 104.07
C ARG A 280 -3.38 21.63 105.46
N ALA A 281 -3.57 22.94 105.62
CA ALA A 281 -3.86 23.56 106.93
C ALA A 281 -5.23 23.10 107.47
N ALA A 282 -6.25 23.04 106.60
CA ALA A 282 -7.56 22.51 106.93
C ALA A 282 -7.54 20.99 107.17
N ARG A 283 -6.73 20.24 106.43
CA ARG A 283 -6.49 18.80 106.62
C ARG A 283 -5.63 18.54 107.82
N GLU A 284 -4.73 19.41 108.28
CA GLU A 284 -4.02 19.21 109.56
C GLU A 284 -4.98 19.35 110.74
N LEU A 285 -5.90 20.33 110.68
CA LEU A 285 -7.03 20.46 111.60
C LEU A 285 -7.98 19.25 111.52
N ALA A 286 -8.38 18.84 110.32
CA ALA A 286 -9.25 17.70 110.10
C ALA A 286 -8.54 16.35 110.32
N GLN A 287 -7.21 16.24 110.20
CA GLN A 287 -6.41 15.05 110.50
C GLN A 287 -6.12 14.94 111.99
N GLN A 288 -6.12 16.03 112.76
CA GLN A 288 -6.21 15.92 114.21
C GLN A 288 -7.56 15.34 114.65
N GLU A 289 -8.64 15.68 113.94
CA GLU A 289 -9.98 15.12 114.18
C GLU A 289 -10.16 13.71 113.57
N ALA A 290 -9.55 13.43 112.42
CA ALA A 290 -9.64 12.16 111.70
C ALA A 290 -8.61 11.12 112.15
N LYS A 291 -7.46 11.49 112.75
CA LYS A 291 -6.60 10.52 113.48
C LYS A 291 -7.27 9.96 114.74
N LYS A 292 -8.39 10.56 115.18
CA LYS A 292 -9.33 9.96 116.16
C LYS A 292 -10.38 9.03 115.52
N ALA A 293 -10.58 9.07 114.20
CA ALA A 293 -11.63 8.32 113.48
C ALA A 293 -11.10 7.29 112.44
N GLU A 294 -9.85 7.41 112.00
CA GLU A 294 -9.18 6.63 110.95
C GLU A 294 -8.21 5.59 111.55
N SER A 295 -8.46 5.14 112.79
CA SER A 295 -8.04 3.81 113.26
C SER A 295 -9.05 2.72 112.82
N GLY A 296 -10.19 3.11 112.22
CA GLY A 296 -11.30 2.20 111.91
C GLY A 296 -11.52 1.87 110.43
N ARG A 297 -10.74 2.42 109.51
CA ARG A 297 -11.02 2.30 108.06
C ARG A 297 -9.82 1.92 107.19
N LEU A 298 -8.81 1.30 107.81
CA LEU A 298 -7.85 0.41 107.14
C LEU A 298 -8.51 -0.95 106.87
N ALA A 299 -9.63 -0.94 106.16
CA ALA A 299 -10.32 -2.12 105.69
C ALA A 299 -10.89 -1.83 104.29
N SER A 300 -10.44 -2.62 103.32
CA SER A 300 -10.69 -2.55 101.86
C SER A 300 -9.90 -1.47 101.10
N GLU A 301 -8.68 -1.76 100.63
CA GLU A 301 -8.38 -2.46 99.35
C GLU A 301 -8.82 -1.60 98.14
N SER A 302 -7.97 -0.82 97.46
CA SER A 302 -6.69 -1.09 96.77
C SER A 302 -6.84 -1.95 95.49
N ASP A 303 -7.27 -1.26 94.43
CA ASP A 303 -6.82 -1.35 93.04
C ASP A 303 -6.77 -2.71 92.30
N ARG A 304 -7.46 -2.76 91.15
CA ARG A 304 -7.01 -3.43 89.91
C ARG A 304 -7.88 -2.99 88.72
N ALA A 305 -7.30 -2.29 87.73
CA ALA A 305 -6.68 -2.80 86.49
C ALA A 305 -7.70 -3.31 85.45
N GLN A 306 -7.68 -2.79 84.21
CA GLN A 306 -7.03 -3.43 83.04
C GLN A 306 -7.48 -2.81 81.70
N ALA A 307 -6.56 -2.79 80.74
CA ALA A 307 -6.70 -2.30 79.37
C ALA A 307 -7.12 -3.40 78.36
N GLN A 308 -7.66 -3.01 77.19
CA GLN A 308 -7.87 -3.85 76.00
C GLN A 308 -7.33 -3.12 74.75
N LEU A 309 -6.76 -3.88 73.79
CA LEU A 309 -7.15 -3.99 72.35
C LEU A 309 -6.01 -4.40 71.39
N LEU A 310 -6.41 -5.17 70.36
CA LEU A 310 -5.76 -5.66 69.11
C LEU A 310 -5.61 -4.48 68.07
N PRO A 311 -5.27 -4.60 66.73
CA PRO A 311 -5.37 -5.73 65.77
C PRO A 311 -4.46 -5.74 64.48
N GLU A 312 -4.73 -6.69 63.57
CA GLU A 312 -4.79 -6.65 62.06
C GLU A 312 -4.22 -7.96 61.42
N ASP A 313 -4.91 -8.82 60.65
CA ASP A 313 -5.91 -8.79 59.54
C ASP A 313 -5.37 -8.62 58.10
N LEU A 314 -4.65 -9.65 57.63
CA LEU A 314 -4.59 -10.06 56.20
C LEU A 314 -4.37 -11.60 56.03
N ASP A 315 -4.10 -12.30 57.13
CA ASP A 315 -3.78 -13.74 57.16
C ASP A 315 -5.04 -14.65 57.10
N LEU A 316 -6.24 -14.06 57.21
CA LEU A 316 -7.50 -14.80 57.36
C LEU A 316 -8.08 -15.30 56.02
N ALA A 317 -7.71 -14.71 54.88
CA ALA A 317 -8.26 -15.09 53.57
C ALA A 317 -7.61 -16.37 53.00
N ILE A 318 -6.35 -16.65 53.38
CA ILE A 318 -5.62 -17.85 52.93
C ILE A 318 -6.10 -19.09 53.72
N LYS A 319 -6.32 -18.94 55.03
CA LYS A 319 -6.80 -20.02 55.91
C LYS A 319 -8.22 -20.53 55.59
N ALA A 320 -9.04 -19.71 54.91
CA ALA A 320 -10.40 -20.11 54.54
C ALA A 320 -10.43 -21.19 53.44
N VAL A 321 -9.49 -21.17 52.48
CA VAL A 321 -9.45 -22.12 51.34
C VAL A 321 -8.92 -23.50 51.76
N GLU A 322 -8.00 -23.55 52.73
CA GLU A 322 -7.45 -24.81 53.23
C GLU A 322 -8.45 -25.62 54.09
N SER A 323 -9.49 -24.98 54.62
CA SER A 323 -10.43 -25.65 55.53
C SER A 323 -11.57 -26.40 54.84
N ILE A 324 -12.29 -25.80 53.87
CA ILE A 324 -13.41 -26.47 53.16
C ILE A 324 -13.47 -26.03 51.69
N PRO A 325 -13.22 -26.93 50.71
CA PRO A 325 -13.31 -26.61 49.29
C PRO A 325 -14.77 -26.56 48.84
N THR A 326 -15.38 -25.36 48.86
CA THR A 326 -16.71 -25.14 48.28
C THR A 326 -16.62 -24.88 46.77
N PRO A 327 -17.68 -25.19 45.99
CA PRO A 327 -17.71 -24.94 44.54
C PRO A 327 -17.45 -23.48 44.17
N HIS A 328 -17.81 -22.53 45.04
CA HIS A 328 -17.55 -21.11 44.86
C HIS A 328 -16.05 -20.78 45.06
N ALA A 329 -15.43 -21.23 46.14
CA ALA A 329 -13.99 -21.04 46.40
C ALA A 329 -13.11 -21.70 45.31
N VAL A 330 -13.47 -22.91 44.88
CA VAL A 330 -12.80 -23.60 43.77
C VAL A 330 -13.01 -22.85 42.45
N ARG A 331 -14.18 -22.25 42.20
CA ARG A 331 -14.45 -21.46 41.00
C ARG A 331 -13.70 -20.12 41.00
N THR A 332 -13.54 -19.46 42.16
CA THR A 332 -12.74 -18.24 42.32
C THR A 332 -11.24 -18.51 42.21
N LEU A 333 -10.76 -19.65 42.71
CA LEU A 333 -9.38 -20.10 42.53
C LEU A 333 -9.13 -20.52 41.06
N ARG A 334 -10.09 -21.21 40.43
CA ARG A 334 -10.01 -21.67 39.02
C ARG A 334 -10.12 -20.50 38.03
N SER A 335 -10.83 -19.41 38.37
CA SER A 335 -10.83 -18.17 37.59
C SER A 335 -9.56 -17.33 37.80
N ALA A 336 -8.94 -17.40 38.99
CA ALA A 336 -7.64 -16.79 39.25
C ALA A 336 -6.48 -17.56 38.58
N LEU A 337 -6.60 -18.88 38.42
CA LEU A 337 -5.61 -19.75 37.76
C LEU A 337 -5.74 -19.78 36.23
N ARG A 338 -6.88 -19.36 35.66
CA ARG A 338 -7.09 -19.23 34.21
C ARG A 338 -6.51 -17.93 33.62
N ARG A 339 -5.98 -17.03 34.44
CA ARG A 339 -5.25 -15.86 33.93
C ARG A 339 -3.84 -16.31 33.53
N PRO A 340 -3.37 -16.04 32.30
CA PRO A 340 -2.00 -16.33 31.94
C PRO A 340 -1.09 -15.59 32.94
N ARG A 341 -0.30 -16.37 33.69
CA ARG A 341 0.76 -15.81 34.52
C ARG A 341 1.95 -15.57 33.61
N PRO A 342 2.53 -14.36 33.57
CA PRO A 342 3.80 -14.17 32.89
C PRO A 342 4.82 -15.10 33.55
N VAL A 343 5.37 -16.02 32.77
CA VAL A 343 6.36 -17.01 33.24
C VAL A 343 7.69 -16.31 33.53
N ALA A 344 8.01 -15.25 32.80
CA ALA A 344 9.17 -14.38 33.00
C ALA A 344 8.91 -12.99 32.37
N VAL A 345 9.54 -11.93 32.89
CA VAL A 345 9.54 -10.59 32.29
C VAL A 345 10.98 -10.18 32.04
N ILE A 346 11.37 -10.12 30.77
CA ILE A 346 12.74 -9.80 30.36
C ILE A 346 12.83 -8.28 30.09
N ALA A 347 13.67 -7.58 30.86
CA ALA A 347 13.97 -6.17 30.62
C ALA A 347 15.05 -6.04 29.53
N THR A 348 14.64 -5.79 28.30
CA THR A 348 15.54 -5.76 27.13
C THR A 348 16.48 -4.55 27.10
N GLY A 349 16.08 -3.44 27.73
CA GLY A 349 16.84 -2.18 27.75
C GLY A 349 16.82 -1.40 26.43
N ASP A 350 16.07 -1.86 25.41
CA ASP A 350 15.82 -1.12 24.17
C ASP A 350 14.60 -0.20 24.34
N PRO A 351 14.75 1.13 24.26
CA PRO A 351 13.64 2.07 24.39
C PRO A 351 12.65 2.03 23.21
N ASN A 352 12.96 1.31 22.12
CA ASN A 352 12.15 1.25 20.89
C ASN A 352 12.02 -0.19 20.38
N LEU A 353 11.54 -1.07 21.25
CA LEU A 353 11.20 -2.43 20.89
C LEU A 353 10.06 -2.45 19.85
N ARG A 354 10.35 -2.95 18.65
CA ARG A 354 9.40 -3.03 17.52
C ARG A 354 8.63 -4.34 17.51
N GLY A 355 9.24 -5.42 17.99
CA GLY A 355 8.57 -6.70 18.12
C GLY A 355 9.46 -7.80 18.71
N ALA A 356 8.86 -8.97 18.91
CA ALA A 356 9.53 -10.16 19.40
C ALA A 356 9.04 -11.40 18.65
N SER A 357 9.92 -12.38 18.44
CA SER A 357 9.62 -13.64 17.79
C SER A 357 10.21 -14.79 18.61
N ILE A 358 9.44 -15.88 18.75
CA ILE A 358 9.90 -17.10 19.43
C ILE A 358 10.52 -18.01 18.37
N VAL A 359 11.70 -18.53 18.67
CA VAL A 359 12.40 -19.48 17.79
C VAL A 359 11.61 -20.80 17.74
N PRO A 360 11.47 -21.48 16.58
CA PRO A 360 10.64 -22.68 16.45
C PRO A 360 10.91 -23.79 17.47
N ASN A 361 12.12 -23.89 18.01
CA ASN A 361 12.49 -24.84 19.07
C ASN A 361 11.98 -24.46 20.48
N GLY A 362 11.30 -23.32 20.63
CA GLY A 362 10.76 -22.81 21.90
C GLY A 362 11.80 -22.37 22.93
N ARG A 363 13.09 -22.49 22.61
CA ARG A 363 14.19 -22.26 23.55
C ARG A 363 14.66 -20.82 23.57
N PHE A 364 14.58 -20.11 22.45
CA PHE A 364 15.09 -18.75 22.35
C PHE A 364 13.99 -17.75 21.96
N VAL A 365 14.13 -16.53 22.45
CA VAL A 365 13.30 -15.37 22.09
C VAL A 365 14.19 -14.35 21.40
N LEU A 366 13.80 -13.93 20.21
CA LEU A 366 14.44 -12.86 19.47
C LEU A 366 13.63 -11.57 19.66
N THR A 367 14.30 -10.50 20.06
CA THR A 367 13.70 -9.16 20.16
C THR A 367 14.36 -8.23 19.16
N TYR A 368 13.57 -7.40 18.46
CA TYR A 368 14.06 -6.49 17.43
C TYR A 368 13.52 -5.06 17.62
N GLY A 369 14.39 -4.07 17.34
CA GLY A 369 14.13 -2.65 17.52
C GLY A 369 15.29 -1.78 17.03
N HIS A 370 15.90 -0.99 17.91
CA HIS A 370 17.20 -0.36 17.63
C HIS A 370 18.33 -1.38 17.58
N LYS A 371 18.16 -2.49 18.30
CA LYS A 371 19.11 -3.60 18.37
C LYS A 371 18.39 -4.91 18.13
N LEU A 372 19.16 -5.92 17.72
CA LEU A 372 18.73 -7.30 17.65
C LEU A 372 19.32 -8.05 18.83
N GLN A 373 18.46 -8.60 19.70
CA GLN A 373 18.90 -9.33 20.89
C GLN A 373 18.27 -10.71 20.94
N LEU A 374 19.08 -11.72 21.26
CA LEU A 374 18.67 -13.11 21.42
C LEU A 374 18.76 -13.52 22.89
N TRP A 375 17.66 -14.08 23.39
CA TRP A 375 17.46 -14.47 24.79
C TRP A 375 17.18 -15.96 24.89
N ASP A 376 17.74 -16.65 25.88
CA ASP A 376 17.33 -18.02 26.20
C ASP A 376 16.10 -17.97 27.12
N ALA A 377 14.97 -18.49 26.62
CA ALA A 377 13.66 -18.47 27.26
C ALA A 377 13.61 -19.29 28.56
N SER A 378 14.48 -20.29 28.69
CA SER A 378 14.51 -21.21 29.83
C SER A 378 15.38 -20.73 30.99
N SER A 379 16.38 -19.89 30.69
CA SER A 379 17.38 -19.45 31.66
C SER A 379 17.39 -17.94 31.91
N GLU A 380 16.52 -17.19 31.22
CA GLU A 380 16.44 -15.71 31.24
C GLU A 380 17.78 -15.02 30.93
N ARG A 381 18.71 -15.76 30.31
CA ARG A 381 20.06 -15.28 30.05
C ARG A 381 20.19 -14.75 28.63
N TYR A 382 20.85 -13.61 28.56
CA TYR A 382 21.29 -12.95 27.35
C TYR A 382 22.30 -13.84 26.59
N PHE A 383 22.06 -14.04 25.29
CA PHE A 383 22.90 -14.88 24.44
C PHE A 383 23.78 -14.04 23.49
N ALA A 384 23.18 -13.12 22.73
CA ALA A 384 23.91 -12.29 21.75
C ALA A 384 23.16 -10.98 21.43
N GLU A 385 23.92 -9.93 21.08
CA GLU A 385 23.41 -8.64 20.58
C GLU A 385 24.10 -8.29 19.26
N LEU A 386 23.31 -7.92 18.27
CA LEU A 386 23.78 -7.27 17.05
C LEU A 386 23.37 -5.80 17.09
N GLN A 387 24.35 -4.91 16.86
CA GLN A 387 24.16 -3.47 16.74
C GLN A 387 23.59 -3.09 15.38
N VAL A 388 22.47 -3.71 15.01
CA VAL A 388 21.79 -3.50 13.74
C VAL A 388 20.33 -3.18 14.05
N SER A 389 19.86 -2.06 13.53
CA SER A 389 18.45 -1.68 13.64
C SER A 389 17.68 -2.37 12.51
N ALA A 390 16.68 -3.16 12.89
CA ALA A 390 15.88 -3.96 11.96
C ALA A 390 14.41 -3.64 12.14
N ASP A 391 13.69 -3.47 11.03
CA ASP A 391 12.24 -3.24 11.04
C ASP A 391 11.47 -4.56 11.21
N ALA A 392 12.07 -5.67 10.78
CA ALA A 392 11.60 -7.03 11.04
C ALA A 392 12.81 -7.97 11.13
N ALA A 393 12.74 -8.97 12.00
CA ALA A 393 13.79 -9.97 12.12
C ALA A 393 13.26 -11.30 12.61
N ALA A 394 14.00 -12.33 12.23
CA ALA A 394 13.49 -13.67 12.20
C ALA A 394 14.70 -14.63 12.36
N LEU A 395 14.65 -15.66 13.22
CA LEU A 395 15.66 -16.73 13.29
C LEU A 395 15.26 -18.00 12.50
N ALA A 396 16.17 -18.52 11.69
CA ALA A 396 15.91 -19.64 10.82
C ALA A 396 15.83 -21.00 11.54
N ALA A 397 15.17 -21.96 10.90
CA ALA A 397 14.96 -23.31 11.40
C ALA A 397 16.27 -24.12 11.58
N ASP A 398 17.37 -23.69 10.98
CA ASP A 398 18.71 -24.27 11.15
C ASP A 398 19.39 -23.88 12.48
N GLU A 399 18.74 -23.03 13.29
CA GLU A 399 19.18 -22.47 14.57
C GLU A 399 20.52 -21.72 14.56
N ARG A 400 21.11 -21.54 13.37
CA ARG A 400 22.46 -21.00 13.20
C ARG A 400 22.45 -19.73 12.35
N SER A 401 21.36 -19.46 11.65
CA SER A 401 21.22 -18.29 10.79
C SER A 401 20.07 -17.39 11.27
N LEU A 402 20.33 -16.10 11.39
CA LEU A 402 19.37 -15.03 11.67
C LEU A 402 19.15 -14.20 10.41
N LEU A 403 17.91 -13.93 10.04
CA LEU A 403 17.57 -12.99 8.99
C LEU A 403 17.08 -11.68 9.61
N ALA A 404 17.67 -10.57 9.19
CA ALA A 404 17.19 -9.24 9.54
C ALA A 404 16.88 -8.45 8.28
N ALA A 405 15.68 -7.87 8.24
CA ALA A 405 15.30 -6.89 7.26
C ALA A 405 15.59 -5.49 7.81
N GLN A 406 16.51 -4.79 7.15
CA GLN A 406 16.85 -3.40 7.44
C GLN A 406 16.61 -2.60 6.17
N ARG A 407 15.71 -1.62 6.21
CA ARG A 407 15.54 -0.55 5.21
C ARG A 407 16.25 -0.83 3.87
N GLY A 408 15.59 -1.61 3.01
CA GLY A 408 15.99 -1.86 1.60
C GLY A 408 17.00 -2.97 1.39
N ALA A 409 17.42 -3.63 2.46
CA ALA A 409 18.29 -4.79 2.45
C ALA A 409 17.74 -5.89 3.35
N VAL A 410 17.98 -7.12 2.93
CA VAL A 410 17.80 -8.30 3.78
C VAL A 410 19.18 -8.90 3.97
N ALA A 411 19.59 -9.04 5.23
CA ALA A 411 20.87 -9.62 5.60
C ALA A 411 20.65 -10.92 6.38
N ARG A 412 21.45 -11.92 6.09
CA ARG A 412 21.60 -13.15 6.86
C ARG A 412 22.81 -13.01 7.78
N PHE A 413 22.66 -13.39 9.03
CA PHE A 413 23.70 -13.39 10.04
C PHE A 413 23.89 -14.82 10.50
N ASP A 414 25.09 -15.38 10.36
CA ASP A 414 25.42 -16.63 11.02
C ASP A 414 25.72 -16.33 12.50
N LEU A 415 24.96 -16.93 13.42
CA LEU A 415 25.06 -16.76 14.87
C LEU A 415 26.37 -17.27 15.45
N GLY A 416 27.12 -18.12 14.73
CA GLY A 416 28.42 -18.62 15.15
C GLY A 416 29.58 -17.69 14.81
N THR A 417 29.44 -16.85 13.77
CA THR A 417 30.50 -15.95 13.27
C THR A 417 30.20 -14.47 13.43
N GLY A 418 28.92 -14.10 13.54
CA GLY A 418 28.47 -12.71 13.70
C GLY A 418 28.62 -11.84 12.45
N THR A 419 29.01 -12.42 11.30
CA THR A 419 29.22 -11.66 10.06
C THR A 419 27.95 -11.60 9.22
N PRO A 420 27.54 -10.40 8.75
CA PRO A 420 26.41 -10.27 7.83
C PRO A 420 26.79 -10.75 6.42
N GLU A 421 25.97 -11.63 5.88
CA GLU A 421 25.90 -11.95 4.46
C GLU A 421 24.68 -11.25 3.87
N LEU A 422 24.93 -10.31 2.96
CA LEU A 422 23.87 -9.53 2.32
C LEU A 422 23.18 -10.38 1.26
N LEU A 423 21.87 -10.64 1.44
CA LEU A 423 21.11 -11.51 0.53
C LEU A 423 20.47 -10.72 -0.62
N ASN A 424 20.19 -9.44 -0.43
CA ASN A 424 19.58 -8.61 -1.46
C ASN A 424 19.96 -7.13 -1.29
N GLU A 425 20.34 -6.48 -2.39
CA GLU A 425 20.51 -5.02 -2.52
C GLU A 425 19.56 -4.51 -3.62
N GLY A 426 18.77 -3.48 -3.32
CA GLY A 426 18.17 -2.65 -4.36
C GLY A 426 16.64 -2.63 -4.45
N VAL A 427 15.91 -2.86 -3.36
CA VAL A 427 14.45 -2.61 -3.36
C VAL A 427 14.14 -1.35 -2.57
N ASP A 428 13.61 -0.34 -3.26
CA ASP A 428 13.18 0.97 -2.75
C ASP A 428 11.91 0.80 -1.87
N GLN A 429 11.86 1.40 -0.68
CA GLN A 429 11.44 0.68 0.54
C GLN A 429 10.06 1.02 1.13
N THR A 430 9.33 -0.02 1.57
CA THR A 430 8.64 -0.14 2.90
C THR A 430 8.45 -1.63 3.23
N ALA A 431 9.36 -2.26 3.98
CA ALA A 431 9.21 -3.67 4.35
C ALA A 431 8.03 -3.87 5.33
N VAL A 432 7.08 -4.76 5.02
CA VAL A 432 5.86 -5.00 5.83
C VAL A 432 5.77 -6.45 6.40
N GLY A 433 6.76 -7.32 6.19
CA GLY A 433 6.77 -8.57 6.96
C GLY A 433 7.75 -9.62 6.47
N SER A 434 8.62 -10.11 7.35
CA SER A 434 9.44 -11.31 7.15
C SER A 434 8.90 -12.41 8.04
N THR A 435 8.46 -13.54 7.48
CA THR A 435 8.10 -14.72 8.28
C THR A 435 8.69 -15.99 7.71
N PHE A 436 8.85 -17.01 8.56
CA PHE A 436 9.44 -18.30 8.21
C PHE A 436 8.42 -19.34 7.80
N THR A 437 8.91 -20.33 7.07
CA THR A 437 8.22 -21.59 6.85
C THR A 437 9.13 -22.74 7.26
N SER A 438 8.56 -23.89 7.60
CA SER A 438 9.33 -25.09 7.96
C SER A 438 10.10 -25.69 6.78
N ALA A 439 9.83 -25.21 5.56
CA ALA A 439 10.40 -25.67 4.29
C ALA A 439 11.61 -24.85 3.79
N GLY A 440 12.02 -23.77 4.45
CA GLY A 440 13.16 -22.94 4.05
C GLY A 440 13.04 -21.46 4.44
N TYR A 441 14.02 -20.65 4.03
CA TYR A 441 14.00 -19.20 4.15
C TYR A 441 13.10 -18.63 3.06
N ARG A 442 11.90 -18.19 3.42
CA ARG A 442 11.08 -17.35 2.55
C ARG A 442 10.90 -16.00 3.19
N GLY A 443 10.75 -14.98 2.37
CA GLY A 443 10.45 -13.66 2.87
C GLY A 443 9.67 -12.85 1.85
N PHE A 444 9.08 -11.78 2.35
CA PHE A 444 8.23 -10.90 1.58
C PHE A 444 8.60 -9.46 1.88
N THR A 445 8.69 -8.63 0.85
CA THR A 445 9.00 -7.21 0.99
C THR A 445 8.09 -6.41 0.10
N ARG A 446 7.53 -5.31 0.61
CA ARG A 446 6.74 -4.38 -0.19
C ARG A 446 7.64 -3.20 -0.60
N ASP A 447 7.56 -2.80 -1.85
CA ASP A 447 8.26 -1.61 -2.32
C ASP A 447 7.40 -0.36 -2.17
N GLY A 448 8.04 0.81 -2.30
CA GLY A 448 7.35 2.11 -2.21
C GLY A 448 6.31 2.35 -3.33
N THR A 449 6.25 1.50 -4.35
CA THR A 449 5.24 1.56 -5.42
C THR A 449 4.01 0.71 -5.12
N GLY A 450 4.01 0.00 -3.99
CA GLY A 450 2.92 -0.88 -3.57
C GLY A 450 3.05 -2.32 -4.08
N MET A 451 4.14 -2.68 -4.74
CA MET A 451 4.38 -4.04 -5.25
C MET A 451 5.08 -4.90 -4.19
N GLY A 452 4.60 -6.14 -4.03
CA GLY A 452 5.20 -7.16 -3.18
C GLY A 452 6.25 -7.94 -3.91
N HIS A 453 7.33 -8.28 -3.24
CA HIS A 453 8.43 -9.09 -3.73
C HIS A 453 8.64 -10.25 -2.78
N ALA A 454 8.42 -11.46 -3.26
CA ALA A 454 8.69 -12.69 -2.54
C ALA A 454 10.08 -13.22 -2.92
N TRP A 455 10.80 -13.72 -1.93
CA TRP A 455 12.12 -14.31 -2.11
C TRP A 455 12.24 -15.60 -1.29
N GLY A 456 13.11 -16.49 -1.75
CA GLY A 456 13.32 -17.83 -1.20
C GLY A 456 14.75 -18.01 -0.71
N ASP A 457 15.16 -19.28 -0.54
CA ASP A 457 16.45 -19.65 0.01
C ASP A 457 17.62 -18.92 -0.67
N ALA A 458 18.51 -18.36 0.15
CA ALA A 458 19.66 -17.55 -0.26
C ALA A 458 19.32 -16.25 -1.02
N GLY A 459 18.15 -15.64 -0.75
CA GLY A 459 17.78 -14.34 -1.31
C GLY A 459 17.34 -14.38 -2.78
N LYS A 460 17.12 -15.57 -3.34
CA LYS A 460 16.66 -15.70 -4.73
C LYS A 460 15.24 -15.14 -4.87
N PRO A 461 14.98 -14.25 -5.85
CA PRO A 461 13.62 -13.76 -6.08
C PRO A 461 12.73 -14.92 -6.52
N LEU A 462 11.63 -15.15 -5.79
CA LEU A 462 10.60 -16.10 -6.18
C LEU A 462 9.69 -15.45 -7.21
N GLY A 463 9.34 -14.17 -7.01
CA GLY A 463 8.49 -13.39 -7.91
C GLY A 463 7.87 -12.17 -7.22
N SER A 464 6.94 -11.50 -7.90
CA SER A 464 6.31 -10.28 -7.41
C SER A 464 4.78 -10.35 -7.46
N ILE A 465 4.11 -9.72 -6.49
CA ILE A 465 2.66 -9.59 -6.38
C ILE A 465 2.30 -8.11 -6.55
N SER A 466 1.59 -7.77 -7.63
CA SER A 466 1.21 -6.38 -7.93
C SER A 466 -0.12 -5.95 -7.30
N GLN A 467 -0.98 -6.89 -6.92
CA GLN A 467 -2.30 -6.62 -6.35
C GLN A 467 -2.29 -6.76 -4.82
N LEU A 468 -1.52 -5.91 -4.15
CA LEU A 468 -1.53 -5.84 -2.69
C LEU A 468 -2.59 -4.86 -2.18
N PRO A 469 -3.17 -5.10 -0.99
CA PRO A 469 -3.99 -4.11 -0.30
C PRO A 469 -3.21 -2.82 -0.04
N ASP A 470 -3.90 -1.68 -0.10
CA ASP A 470 -3.29 -0.36 0.14
C ASP A 470 -2.63 -0.28 1.51
N GLU A 471 -3.30 -0.80 2.55
CA GLU A 471 -2.81 -0.82 3.93
C GLU A 471 -2.64 -2.26 4.45
N LEU A 472 -1.50 -2.86 4.08
CA LEU A 472 -1.10 -4.18 4.55
C LEU A 472 -0.68 -4.09 6.03
N LYS A 473 -1.36 -4.84 6.90
CA LYS A 473 -1.13 -4.87 8.35
C LYS A 473 -0.15 -5.94 8.77
N ASP A 474 -0.28 -7.13 8.18
CA ASP A 474 0.56 -8.29 8.51
C ASP A 474 0.69 -9.24 7.32
N VAL A 475 1.75 -10.05 7.33
CA VAL A 475 2.08 -11.03 6.29
C VAL A 475 2.58 -12.32 6.91
N ALA A 476 1.91 -13.43 6.58
CA ALA A 476 2.29 -14.75 7.05
C ALA A 476 2.35 -15.80 5.93
N TRP A 477 3.44 -16.55 5.83
CA TRP A 477 3.55 -17.72 4.97
C TRP A 477 2.96 -18.94 5.67
N SER A 478 2.44 -19.89 4.88
CA SER A 478 2.07 -21.22 5.37
C SER A 478 3.31 -22.06 5.68
N ASP A 479 3.19 -23.05 6.57
CA ASP A 479 4.30 -23.92 6.96
C ASP A 479 4.97 -24.64 5.76
N ASP A 480 4.17 -25.07 4.79
CA ASP A 480 4.66 -25.69 3.54
C ASP A 480 5.27 -24.70 2.54
N GLY A 481 5.15 -23.40 2.82
CA GLY A 481 5.55 -22.28 1.97
C GLY A 481 4.76 -22.16 0.66
N ALA A 482 3.72 -22.96 0.44
CA ALA A 482 2.94 -22.89 -0.79
C ALA A 482 2.06 -21.64 -0.85
N GLN A 483 1.67 -21.09 0.31
CA GLN A 483 0.69 -20.02 0.43
C GLN A 483 1.19 -18.86 1.29
N ILE A 484 0.63 -17.68 1.06
CA ILE A 484 0.89 -16.48 1.87
C ILE A 484 -0.45 -15.79 2.21
N ALA A 485 -0.68 -15.54 3.49
CA ALA A 485 -1.73 -14.67 4.02
C ALA A 485 -1.25 -13.23 4.01
N LEU A 486 -2.05 -12.37 3.40
CA LEU A 486 -1.89 -10.93 3.34
C LEU A 486 -3.08 -10.31 4.06
N ALA A 487 -2.86 -9.71 5.22
CA ALA A 487 -3.92 -9.12 6.03
C ALA A 487 -4.00 -7.60 5.83
N ASP A 488 -5.19 -7.09 5.50
CA ASP A 488 -5.54 -5.68 5.62
C ASP A 488 -6.40 -5.46 6.88
N ALA A 489 -6.86 -4.23 7.14
CA ALA A 489 -7.64 -3.92 8.33
C ALA A 489 -8.95 -4.72 8.49
N ASN A 490 -9.51 -5.28 7.40
CA ASN A 490 -10.82 -5.92 7.37
C ASN A 490 -10.83 -7.32 6.72
N LYS A 491 -9.81 -7.66 5.93
CA LYS A 491 -9.79 -8.85 5.07
C LYS A 491 -8.43 -9.54 5.13
N VAL A 492 -8.45 -10.84 4.89
CA VAL A 492 -7.25 -11.64 4.69
C VAL A 492 -7.31 -12.25 3.30
N ARG A 493 -6.29 -12.00 2.49
CA ARG A 493 -6.12 -12.63 1.18
C ARG A 493 -5.09 -13.74 1.29
N ILE A 494 -5.48 -14.96 0.91
CA ILE A 494 -4.57 -16.10 0.79
C ILE A 494 -4.15 -16.21 -0.66
N TRP A 495 -2.85 -16.15 -0.91
CA TRP A 495 -2.27 -16.24 -2.24
C TRP A 495 -1.50 -17.55 -2.38
N ASP A 496 -1.84 -18.36 -3.38
CA ASP A 496 -1.18 -19.62 -3.67
C ASP A 496 -0.09 -19.43 -4.73
N TRP A 497 1.15 -19.74 -4.34
CA TRP A 497 2.33 -19.48 -5.18
C TRP A 497 2.45 -20.43 -6.37
N GLN A 498 1.92 -21.65 -6.27
CA GLN A 498 2.02 -22.65 -7.35
C GLN A 498 1.00 -22.40 -8.45
N THR A 499 -0.20 -21.95 -8.06
CA THR A 499 -1.33 -21.79 -8.97
C THR A 499 -1.56 -20.34 -9.42
N GLY A 500 -0.98 -19.36 -8.69
CA GLY A 500 -1.21 -17.94 -8.93
C GLY A 500 -2.65 -17.50 -8.65
N LYS A 501 -3.41 -18.31 -7.90
CA LYS A 501 -4.78 -17.99 -7.48
C LYS A 501 -4.76 -17.27 -6.14
N ASP A 502 -5.62 -16.27 -6.00
CA ASP A 502 -5.94 -15.64 -4.74
C ASP A 502 -7.34 -16.03 -4.25
N GLU A 503 -7.43 -16.32 -2.96
CA GLU A 503 -8.69 -16.55 -2.25
C GLU A 503 -8.84 -15.45 -1.20
N GLN A 504 -9.92 -14.68 -1.30
CA GLN A 504 -10.23 -13.61 -0.36
C GLN A 504 -11.15 -14.14 0.75
N LEU A 505 -10.71 -13.96 1.99
CA LEU A 505 -11.48 -14.31 3.18
C LEU A 505 -11.84 -13.03 3.94
N GLU A 506 -13.12 -12.92 4.29
CA GLU A 506 -13.65 -11.83 5.10
C GLU A 506 -14.05 -12.41 6.47
N PRO A 507 -13.16 -12.35 7.48
CA PRO A 507 -13.50 -12.79 8.82
C PRO A 507 -14.63 -11.92 9.36
N THR A 508 -15.57 -12.52 10.09
CA THR A 508 -16.68 -11.79 10.72
C THR A 508 -16.18 -11.10 11.98
N LEU A 509 -15.70 -9.88 11.81
CA LEU A 509 -15.23 -8.99 12.87
C LEU A 509 -16.37 -8.02 13.19
N ASP A 510 -16.87 -8.02 14.42
CA ASP A 510 -18.01 -7.19 14.86
C ASP A 510 -17.64 -5.69 14.94
N GLY A 511 -17.15 -5.11 13.85
CA GLY A 511 -16.63 -3.74 13.78
C GLY A 511 -15.19 -3.55 14.27
N ALA A 512 -14.47 -4.65 14.56
CA ALA A 512 -13.07 -4.65 14.97
C ALA A 512 -12.12 -4.75 13.75
N HIS A 513 -10.88 -4.29 13.89
CA HIS A 513 -9.88 -4.31 12.83
C HIS A 513 -8.82 -5.39 13.05
N ILE A 514 -8.37 -6.00 11.95
CA ILE A 514 -7.30 -7.01 11.97
C ILE A 514 -5.97 -6.34 12.33
N THR A 515 -5.28 -6.93 13.30
CA THR A 515 -3.95 -6.50 13.75
C THR A 515 -2.86 -7.49 13.37
N ALA A 516 -3.18 -8.78 13.29
CA ALA A 516 -2.24 -9.84 12.95
C ALA A 516 -2.95 -11.01 12.26
N ALA A 517 -2.23 -11.75 11.42
CA ALA A 517 -2.74 -12.96 10.79
C ALA A 517 -1.66 -14.05 10.68
N ALA A 518 -2.05 -15.31 10.84
CA ALA A 518 -1.14 -16.45 10.70
C ALA A 518 -1.85 -17.65 10.06
N ILE A 519 -1.15 -18.37 9.18
CA ILE A 519 -1.64 -19.64 8.61
C ILE A 519 -0.89 -20.78 9.30
N GLY A 520 -1.61 -21.59 10.06
CA GLY A 520 -1.11 -22.78 10.71
C GLY A 520 -1.26 -24.05 9.87
N PRO A 521 -0.77 -25.18 10.39
CA PRO A 521 -0.86 -26.47 9.72
C PRO A 521 -2.32 -26.89 9.52
N ALA A 522 -2.57 -27.71 8.50
CA ALA A 522 -3.90 -28.15 8.08
C ALA A 522 -4.84 -27.01 7.62
N LYS A 523 -4.29 -25.94 7.01
CA LYS A 523 -5.08 -24.84 6.43
C LYS A 523 -5.91 -24.08 7.48
N THR A 524 -5.38 -23.91 8.69
CA THR A 524 -6.05 -23.13 9.73
C THR A 524 -5.56 -21.68 9.69
N LEU A 525 -6.45 -20.72 9.52
CA LEU A 525 -6.16 -19.29 9.59
C LEU A 525 -6.47 -18.77 11.00
N ALA A 526 -5.51 -18.08 11.62
CA ALA A 526 -5.71 -17.30 12.83
C ALA A 526 -5.66 -15.81 12.52
N VAL A 527 -6.63 -15.05 13.02
CA VAL A 527 -6.74 -13.60 12.85
C VAL A 527 -6.89 -12.96 14.22
N GLY A 528 -5.98 -12.07 14.58
CA GLY A 528 -6.06 -11.24 15.78
C GLY A 528 -6.73 -9.91 15.47
N ASP A 529 -7.63 -9.44 16.33
CA ASP A 529 -8.27 -8.13 16.21
C ASP A 529 -7.79 -7.11 17.27
N ASP A 530 -8.08 -5.83 17.03
CA ASP A 530 -7.75 -4.71 17.93
C ASP A 530 -8.58 -4.70 19.23
N ALA A 531 -9.64 -5.51 19.30
CA ALA A 531 -10.42 -5.76 20.51
C ALA A 531 -9.81 -6.87 21.39
N GLY A 532 -8.71 -7.49 20.95
CA GLY A 532 -7.96 -8.51 21.69
C GLY A 532 -8.59 -9.91 21.61
N TYR A 533 -9.35 -10.20 20.56
CA TYR A 533 -9.87 -11.53 20.27
C TYR A 533 -9.04 -12.19 19.16
N LEU A 534 -8.90 -13.51 19.31
CA LEU A 534 -8.33 -14.39 18.29
C LEU A 534 -9.48 -15.13 17.60
N HIS A 535 -9.52 -15.07 16.27
CA HIS A 535 -10.48 -15.78 15.44
C HIS A 535 -9.75 -16.89 14.68
N LEU A 536 -10.16 -18.14 14.88
CA LEU A 536 -9.64 -19.29 14.16
C LEU A 536 -10.63 -19.71 13.07
N GLN A 537 -10.15 -20.05 11.88
CA GLN A 537 -10.98 -20.45 10.74
C GLN A 537 -10.29 -21.55 9.92
N GLN A 538 -11.01 -22.59 9.50
CA GLN A 538 -10.47 -23.55 8.54
C GLN A 538 -10.66 -23.08 7.09
N VAL A 539 -9.58 -23.08 6.32
CA VAL A 539 -9.55 -22.78 4.88
C VAL A 539 -9.93 -24.04 4.10
N THR A 540 -11.18 -24.46 4.27
CA THR A 540 -11.86 -25.42 3.38
C THR A 540 -13.15 -24.79 2.89
N HIS A 541 -13.48 -24.99 1.61
CA HIS A 541 -14.64 -24.41 0.93
C HIS A 541 -15.87 -24.28 1.86
N SER A 542 -16.21 -23.03 2.19
CA SER A 542 -17.45 -22.60 2.83
C SER A 542 -17.88 -23.29 4.13
N ALA A 543 -17.05 -23.28 5.18
CA ALA A 543 -17.56 -23.42 6.55
C ALA A 543 -16.77 -22.53 7.54
N ASN A 544 -17.35 -21.39 7.91
CA ASN A 544 -16.84 -20.55 8.99
C ASN A 544 -17.15 -21.22 10.33
N VAL A 545 -16.15 -21.79 10.99
CA VAL A 545 -16.25 -22.14 12.42
C VAL A 545 -15.56 -21.01 13.17
N THR A 546 -16.32 -20.13 13.81
CA THR A 546 -15.79 -19.03 14.63
C THR A 546 -15.81 -19.42 16.09
N GLU A 547 -14.64 -19.65 16.68
CA GLU A 547 -14.47 -19.76 18.13
C GLU A 547 -13.85 -18.46 18.64
N ARG A 548 -14.46 -17.84 19.67
CA ARG A 548 -14.04 -16.54 20.22
C ARG A 548 -13.39 -16.73 21.58
N ASP A 549 -12.08 -16.53 21.66
CA ASP A 549 -11.34 -16.51 22.92
C ASP A 549 -10.53 -15.20 23.09
N LYS A 550 -10.47 -14.70 24.33
CA LYS A 550 -9.66 -13.51 24.68
C LYS A 550 -8.21 -13.93 24.87
N ALA A 551 -7.37 -13.69 23.88
CA ALA A 551 -5.93 -13.96 23.95
C ALA A 551 -5.13 -12.71 23.53
N SER A 552 -4.01 -12.44 24.22
CA SER A 552 -3.07 -11.40 23.77
C SER A 552 -2.47 -11.86 22.43
N CYS A 553 -2.74 -11.11 21.38
CA CYS A 553 -2.39 -11.50 20.01
C CYS A 553 -0.87 -11.50 19.83
N VAL A 554 -0.30 -12.67 19.57
CA VAL A 554 1.08 -12.88 19.11
C VAL A 554 0.99 -13.81 17.91
N SER A 555 1.53 -13.41 16.76
CA SER A 555 1.53 -14.19 15.52
C SER A 555 2.59 -15.29 15.57
N ALA A 556 2.24 -16.46 16.12
CA ALA A 556 3.10 -17.64 16.01
C ALA A 556 2.27 -18.93 16.08
N PHE A 557 2.38 -19.78 15.05
CA PHE A 557 2.02 -21.20 15.12
C PHE A 557 3.32 -22.00 15.27
N GLY A 558 3.39 -22.84 16.31
CA GLY A 558 4.49 -23.80 16.49
C GLY A 558 4.22 -25.08 15.70
N SER A 559 5.28 -25.70 15.16
CA SER A 559 5.19 -26.84 14.23
C SER A 559 4.95 -28.21 14.88
N GLU A 560 4.59 -28.28 16.16
CA GLU A 560 4.26 -29.55 16.81
C GLU A 560 3.13 -29.36 17.82
N ASP A 561 1.97 -29.97 17.57
CA ASP A 561 1.14 -30.50 18.65
C ASP A 561 0.25 -31.68 18.16
N PRO A 562 0.03 -32.70 19.01
CA PRO A 562 -0.69 -33.92 18.67
C PRO A 562 -2.21 -33.66 18.54
N PRO A 563 -2.99 -34.56 17.93
CA PRO A 563 -4.41 -34.32 17.66
C PRO A 563 -5.18 -34.11 18.97
N ILE A 564 -5.64 -32.89 19.21
CA ILE A 564 -6.59 -32.60 20.28
C ILE A 564 -7.91 -33.27 19.90
N GLN A 565 -8.19 -34.42 20.52
CA GLN A 565 -9.52 -35.02 20.49
C GLN A 565 -10.45 -34.19 21.37
N TRP A 566 -11.44 -33.57 20.74
CA TRP A 566 -12.53 -32.90 21.44
C TRP A 566 -13.62 -33.92 21.76
N THR A 567 -13.80 -34.26 23.04
CA THR A 567 -15.04 -34.86 23.52
C THR A 567 -16.03 -33.76 23.90
N ALA A 568 -17.26 -33.93 23.43
CA ALA A 568 -18.40 -33.01 23.37
C ALA A 568 -18.78 -32.26 24.66
#